data_AF-A0A933QDC5-F1
#
_entry.id   AF-A0A933QDC5-F1
#
_cell.length_a   1.000
_cell.length_b   1.000
_cell.length_c   1.000
_cell.angle_alpha   90.00
_cell.angle_beta   90.00
_cell.angle_gamma   90.00
#
_symmetry.space_group_name_H-M   'P 1'
#
loop_
_entity.id
_entity.type
_entity.pdbx_description
1 polymer ?
#
loop_
_entity_poly.entity_id
_entity_poly.type
_entity_poly.pdbx_seq_one_letter_code
_entity_poly.pdbx_strand_id
1 'polypeptide(L)'
;VDRIYDPKMTEEERRPACVRACPTSARLFGDIHDPESEVSKAIREAGGYQLMPEWGTSPANHYLPRRKIKLRIRHDEIERADNPLKIDGLLPKPDKAEPSLDDVTSW
;
A
#
# COMPACT_ATOMS: atom_id res chain seq x y z
N VAL A 1 24.18 12.80 -13.07
CA VAL A 1 24.98 11.55 -13.18
C VAL A 1 24.06 10.42 -12.74
N ASP A 2 23.90 9.40 -13.59
CA ASP A 2 23.10 8.23 -13.26
C ASP A 2 23.86 7.37 -12.23
N ARG A 3 23.38 7.42 -10.99
CA ARG A 3 24.03 6.72 -9.87
C ARG A 3 23.83 5.21 -9.91
N ILE A 4 22.85 4.71 -10.65
CA ILE A 4 22.45 3.29 -10.60
C ILE A 4 23.60 2.40 -11.13
N TYR A 5 24.36 2.91 -12.09
CA TYR A 5 25.45 2.19 -12.73
C TYR A 5 26.85 2.68 -12.33
N ASP A 6 26.97 3.56 -11.32
CA ASP A 6 28.27 4.09 -10.91
C ASP A 6 29.03 3.09 -10.02
N PRO A 7 30.10 2.45 -10.52
CA PRO A 7 30.82 1.43 -9.75
C PRO A 7 31.56 2.01 -8.54
N LYS A 8 31.71 3.33 -8.42
CA LYS A 8 32.34 3.98 -7.27
C LYS A 8 31.42 4.03 -6.04
N MET A 9 30.12 3.80 -6.23
CA MET A 9 29.10 3.87 -5.17
C MET A 9 28.79 2.49 -4.62
N THR A 10 28.42 2.43 -3.34
CA THR A 10 27.98 1.19 -2.70
C THR A 10 26.65 0.72 -3.30
N GLU A 11 26.35 -0.58 -3.23
CA GLU A 11 25.09 -1.17 -3.74
C GLU A 11 23.84 -0.46 -3.17
N GLU A 12 23.88 -0.04 -1.90
CA GLU A 12 22.78 0.69 -1.27
C GLU A 12 22.56 2.09 -1.87
N GLU A 13 23.66 2.78 -2.22
CA GLU A 13 23.61 4.11 -2.81
C GLU A 13 23.19 4.09 -4.29
N ARG A 14 23.44 2.97 -4.97
CA ARG A 14 23.00 2.71 -6.35
C ARG A 14 21.51 2.42 -6.50
N ARG A 15 20.73 2.42 -5.41
CA ARG A 15 19.27 2.26 -5.48
C ARG A 15 18.56 3.47 -6.08
N PRO A 16 17.48 3.29 -6.86
CA PRO A 16 16.65 4.39 -7.38
C PRO A 16 16.06 5.28 -6.28
N ALA A 17 15.76 6.54 -6.62
CA ALA A 17 15.20 7.49 -5.65
C ALA A 17 13.85 7.03 -5.09
N CYS A 18 13.01 6.44 -5.93
CA CYS A 18 11.70 5.93 -5.54
C CYS A 18 11.77 4.78 -4.51
N VAL A 19 12.84 3.97 -4.53
CA VAL A 19 13.11 2.88 -3.58
C VAL A 19 13.61 3.47 -2.27
N ARG A 20 14.62 4.34 -2.33
CA ARG A 20 15.20 4.97 -1.14
C ARG A 20 14.23 5.87 -0.37
N ALA A 21 13.33 6.55 -1.09
CA ALA A 21 12.36 7.45 -0.48
C ALA A 21 11.16 6.73 0.15
N CYS A 22 10.99 5.42 -0.07
CA CYS A 22 9.82 4.70 0.41
C CYS A 22 9.99 4.30 1.89
N PRO A 23 9.24 4.90 2.84
CA PRO A 23 9.39 4.57 4.26
C PRO A 23 8.90 3.16 4.60
N THR A 24 7.95 2.63 3.83
CA THR A 24 7.33 1.32 4.05
C THR A 24 8.02 0.19 3.28
N SER A 25 9.11 0.49 2.55
CA SER A 25 9.80 -0.48 1.68
C SER A 25 8.88 -1.18 0.66
N ALA A 26 7.88 -0.46 0.15
CA ALA A 26 6.92 -1.00 -0.82
C ALA A 26 7.50 -1.23 -2.23
N ARG A 27 8.70 -0.71 -2.52
CA ARG A 27 9.38 -0.84 -3.81
C ARG A 27 10.69 -1.59 -3.62
N LEU A 28 10.83 -2.70 -4.34
CA LEU A 28 12.06 -3.49 -4.39
C LEU A 28 12.76 -3.24 -5.73
N PHE A 29 14.09 -3.32 -5.74
CA PHE A 29 14.90 -3.11 -6.96
C PHE A 29 16.05 -4.11 -7.01
N GLY A 30 16.28 -4.68 -8.18
CA GLY A 30 17.26 -5.74 -8.41
C GLY A 30 17.03 -6.41 -9.77
N ASP A 31 17.86 -7.41 -10.09
CA ASP A 31 17.76 -8.18 -11.32
C ASP A 31 16.69 -9.29 -11.20
N ILE A 32 15.74 -9.31 -12.13
CA ILE A 32 14.69 -10.34 -12.18
C ILE A 32 15.17 -11.66 -12.79
N HIS A 33 16.30 -11.64 -13.50
CA HIS A 33 16.90 -12.84 -14.10
C HIS A 33 17.81 -13.59 -13.12
N ASP A 34 18.29 -12.92 -12.07
CA ASP A 34 19.00 -13.56 -10.98
C ASP A 34 17.99 -14.19 -9.99
N PRO A 35 17.89 -15.53 -9.89
CA PRO A 35 16.95 -16.19 -8.98
C PRO A 35 17.25 -15.94 -7.50
N GLU A 36 18.47 -15.51 -7.16
CA GLU A 36 18.88 -15.22 -5.80
C GLU A 36 18.61 -13.77 -5.37
N SER A 37 18.21 -12.91 -6.31
CA SER A 37 17.87 -11.52 -6.02
C SER A 37 16.62 -11.39 -5.14
N GLU A 38 16.57 -10.31 -4.36
CA GLU A 38 15.42 -9.98 -3.50
C GLU A 38 14.11 -9.87 -4.31
N VAL A 39 14.19 -9.26 -5.50
CA VAL A 39 13.03 -9.06 -6.38
C VAL A 39 12.52 -10.40 -6.93
N SER A 40 13.42 -11.26 -7.41
CA SER A 40 13.06 -12.58 -7.95
C SER A 40 12.45 -13.47 -6.89
N LYS A 41 13.01 -13.48 -5.68
CA LYS A 41 12.44 -14.19 -4.53
C LYS A 41 11.05 -13.67 -4.17
N ALA A 42 10.88 -12.35 -4.07
CA ALA A 42 9.60 -11.74 -3.73
C ALA A 42 8.50 -12.06 -4.77
N ILE A 43 8.83 -12.00 -6.07
CA ILE A 43 7.87 -12.35 -7.14
C ILE A 43 7.47 -13.82 -7.05
N ARG A 44 8.45 -14.72 -6.91
CA ARG A 44 8.22 -16.17 -6.83
C ARG A 44 7.40 -16.56 -5.61
N GLU A 45 7.69 -15.99 -4.45
CA GLU A 45 7.07 -16.38 -3.18
C GLU A 45 5.72 -15.72 -2.95
N ALA A 46 5.56 -14.44 -3.31
CA ALA A 46 4.33 -13.71 -3.08
C ALA A 46 3.34 -13.77 -4.26
N GLY A 47 3.72 -14.36 -5.41
CA GLY A 47 2.87 -14.44 -6.60
C GLY A 47 2.78 -13.12 -7.35
N GLY A 48 3.93 -12.50 -7.62
CA GLY A 48 4.02 -11.24 -8.35
C GLY A 48 3.49 -11.35 -9.79
N TYR A 49 2.83 -10.30 -10.28
CA TYR A 49 2.21 -10.26 -11.60
C TYR A 49 2.55 -8.97 -12.37
N GLN A 50 2.51 -9.04 -13.70
CA GLN A 50 2.68 -7.88 -14.56
C GLN A 50 1.36 -7.12 -14.69
N LEU A 51 1.45 -5.80 -14.78
CA LEU A 51 0.29 -4.96 -14.99
C LEU A 51 -0.12 -4.98 -16.47
N MET A 52 -1.43 -5.12 -16.72
CA MET A 52 -2.02 -5.07 -18.06
C MET A 52 -1.36 -6.03 -19.08
N PRO A 53 -1.32 -7.36 -18.80
CA PRO A 53 -0.68 -8.33 -19.70
C PRO A 53 -1.30 -8.39 -21.11
N GLU A 54 -2.55 -7.95 -21.28
CA GLU A 54 -3.27 -7.92 -22.55
C GLU A 54 -2.62 -7.03 -23.62
N TRP A 55 -1.72 -6.14 -23.24
CA TRP A 55 -0.99 -5.25 -24.16
C TRP A 55 0.28 -5.88 -24.74
N GLY A 56 0.72 -7.04 -24.24
CA GLY A 56 1.89 -7.76 -24.77
C GLY A 56 3.22 -7.00 -24.62
N THR A 57 3.30 -6.01 -23.72
CA THR A 57 4.47 -5.13 -23.55
C THR A 57 5.54 -5.71 -22.63
N SER A 58 5.27 -6.84 -21.98
CA SER A 58 6.18 -7.55 -21.06
C SER A 58 6.97 -6.61 -20.13
N PRO A 59 6.29 -5.79 -19.31
CA PRO A 59 6.95 -4.79 -18.49
C PRO A 59 7.87 -5.42 -17.44
N ALA A 60 9.03 -4.81 -17.20
CA ALA A 60 9.95 -5.25 -16.14
C ALA A 60 9.38 -5.06 -14.73
N ASN A 61 8.32 -4.25 -14.57
CA ASN A 61 7.71 -3.99 -13.27
C ASN A 61 6.70 -5.08 -12.91
N HIS A 62 6.89 -5.69 -11.74
CA HIS A 62 5.97 -6.66 -11.16
C HIS A 62 5.32 -6.10 -9.89
N TYR A 63 4.03 -6.37 -9.73
CA TYR A 63 3.25 -6.00 -8.56
C TYR A 63 3.03 -7.22 -7.67
N LEU A 64 3.18 -7.04 -6.36
CA LEU A 64 2.88 -8.09 -5.39
C LEU A 64 1.42 -7.97 -4.95
N PRO A 65 0.68 -9.10 -4.83
CA PRO A 65 -0.71 -9.05 -4.40
C PRO A 65 -0.82 -8.57 -2.96
N ARG A 66 -1.88 -7.82 -2.68
CA ARG A 66 -2.17 -7.36 -1.32
C ARG A 66 -2.43 -8.57 -0.42
N ARG A 67 -1.66 -8.68 0.67
CA ARG A 67 -1.92 -9.66 1.73
C ARG A 67 -3.28 -9.36 2.37
N LYS A 68 -4.21 -10.32 2.31
CA LYS A 68 -5.50 -10.20 3.00
C LYS A 68 -5.27 -10.39 4.51
N ILE A 69 -5.56 -9.35 5.29
CA ILE A 69 -5.55 -9.42 6.75
C ILE A 69 -6.96 -9.78 7.19
N LYS A 70 -7.12 -10.87 7.96
CA LYS A 70 -8.36 -11.15 8.68
C LYS A 70 -8.29 -10.39 10.00
N LEU A 71 -9.02 -9.28 10.10
CA LEU A 71 -9.19 -8.56 11.35
C LEU A 71 -10.26 -9.27 12.19
N ARG A 72 -9.95 -9.55 13.46
CA ARG A 72 -10.96 -9.99 14.43
C ARG A 72 -11.51 -8.75 15.11
N ILE A 73 -12.60 -8.21 14.55
CA ILE A 73 -13.31 -7.08 15.13
C ILE A 73 -13.95 -7.56 16.44
N ARG A 74 -13.61 -6.90 17.55
CA ARG A 74 -14.27 -7.15 18.84
C ARG A 74 -15.64 -6.47 18.84
N HIS A 75 -16.63 -7.00 19.56
CA HIS A 75 -17.99 -6.42 19.55
C HIS A 75 -18.00 -4.95 20.00
N ASP A 76 -17.16 -4.59 20.96
CA ASP A 76 -16.96 -3.22 21.46
C ASP A 76 -16.27 -2.28 20.45
N GLU A 77 -15.62 -2.79 19.41
CA GLU A 77 -15.04 -2.00 18.32
C GLU A 77 -16.03 -1.76 17.17
N ILE A 78 -17.17 -2.49 17.15
CA ILE A 78 -18.25 -2.31 16.17
C ILE A 78 -19.00 -1.01 16.45
N GLU A 79 -19.18 -0.71 17.73
CA GLU A 79 -19.72 0.56 18.17
C GLU A 79 -18.61 1.60 18.05
N ARG A 80 -18.80 2.60 17.17
CA ARG A 80 -17.89 3.76 17.13
C ARG A 80 -17.75 4.26 18.57
N ALA A 81 -16.54 4.27 19.12
CA ALA A 81 -16.26 5.02 20.34
C ALA A 81 -16.79 6.42 20.08
N ASP A 82 -17.87 6.78 20.79
CA ASP A 82 -18.55 8.03 20.56
C ASP A 82 -17.48 9.14 20.68
N ASN A 83 -17.40 9.99 19.66
CA ASN A 83 -16.52 11.15 19.64
C ASN A 83 -16.54 11.76 21.05
N PRO A 84 -15.40 12.00 21.72
CA PRO A 84 -15.39 12.52 23.08
C PRO A 84 -16.23 13.79 23.25
N LEU A 85 -16.48 14.56 22.18
CA LEU A 85 -17.43 15.68 22.16
C LEU A 85 -18.91 15.30 22.39
N LYS A 86 -19.28 14.02 22.24
CA LYS A 86 -20.60 13.47 22.62
C LYS A 86 -20.67 13.11 24.10
N ILE A 87 -19.55 12.84 24.77
CA ILE A 87 -19.50 12.55 26.21
C ILE A 87 -19.92 13.79 27.00
N ASP A 88 -19.54 14.98 26.52
CA ASP A 88 -19.88 16.27 27.15
C ASP A 88 -21.29 16.79 26.80
N GLY A 89 -22.11 16.01 26.08
CA GLY A 89 -23.56 16.26 25.94
C GLY A 89 -23.99 17.56 25.23
N LEU A 90 -23.06 18.29 24.59
CA LEU A 90 -23.31 19.63 24.04
C LEU A 90 -23.97 19.64 22.65
N LEU A 91 -24.20 18.48 22.03
CA LEU A 91 -24.91 18.41 20.75
C LEU A 91 -26.11 17.43 20.83
N PRO A 92 -27.31 17.86 20.40
CA PRO A 92 -28.42 16.93 20.23
C PRO A 92 -28.01 15.86 19.21
N LYS A 93 -28.31 14.60 19.53
CA LYS A 93 -28.15 13.52 18.54
C LYS A 93 -29.10 13.82 17.38
N PRO A 94 -28.61 13.89 16.12
CA PRO A 94 -29.49 14.00 14.96
C PRO A 94 -30.43 12.79 14.92
N ASP A 95 -31.66 13.01 14.46
CA ASP A 95 -32.63 11.92 14.32
C ASP A 95 -32.13 10.93 13.26
N LYS A 96 -32.47 9.65 13.41
CA LYS A 96 -32.09 8.60 12.45
C LYS A 96 -32.66 8.82 11.05
N ALA A 97 -33.67 9.68 10.93
CA ALA A 97 -34.27 10.07 9.66
C ALA A 97 -33.55 11.23 8.97
N GLU A 98 -32.62 11.91 9.64
CA GLU A 98 -31.85 12.99 9.02
C GLU A 98 -30.79 12.41 8.08
N PRO A 99 -30.67 12.93 6.84
CA PRO A 99 -29.65 12.47 5.90
C PRO A 99 -28.27 12.75 6.46
N SER A 100 -27.40 11.73 6.43
CA SER A 100 -26.01 11.87 6.86
C SER A 100 -25.23 12.71 5.84
N LEU A 101 -24.10 13.28 6.27
CA LEU A 101 -23.23 14.03 5.38
C LEU A 101 -22.82 13.18 4.16
N ASP A 102 -22.61 11.86 4.36
CA ASP A 102 -22.30 10.90 3.30
C ASP A 102 -23.47 10.71 2.33
N ASP A 103 -24.72 10.79 2.79
CA ASP A 103 -25.93 10.72 1.93
C ASP A 103 -26.06 11.98 1.04
N VAL A 104 -25.60 13.14 1.52
CA VAL A 104 -25.69 14.42 0.79
C VAL A 104 -24.47 14.65 -0.13
N THR A 105 -23.31 14.07 0.19
CA THR A 105 -22.07 14.22 -0.59
C THR A 105 -21.76 13.05 -1.53
N SER A 106 -22.66 12.07 -1.62
CA SER A 106 -22.65 11.05 -2.67
C SER A 106 -23.22 11.61 -3.99
N TRP A 107 -22.48 12.52 -4.62
CA TRP A 107 -22.67 12.96 -6.02
C TRP A 107 -21.41 12.67 -6.84
#